data_AF-A0A850QQ83-F1
#
_entry.id   AF-A0A850QQ83-F1
#
_cell.length_a   1.000
_cell.length_b   1.000
_cell.length_c   1.000
_cell.angle_alpha   90.00
_cell.angle_beta   90.00
_cell.angle_gamma   90.00
#
_symmetry.space_group_name_H-M   'P 1'
#
loop_
_entity.id
_entity.type
_entity.pdbx_description
1 polymer ?
#
loop_
_entity_poly.entity_id
_entity_poly.type
_entity_poly.pdbx_seq_one_letter_code
_entity_poly.pdbx_strand_id
1 'polypeptide(L)'
;MKIKILFSYVEYIVPPRCRNPRPVRFHDGEIELEVPEIQSDAAPVAIRATYKRDSINPYQMEYRWYHNRLWTAVQCYRGEPQFDKETKDASKYAMYSDTIDLRSKYRLENRDFGMYLSIVTNSKVQAIEYLREWAKHQLIIDNIRYQPCGEPHYVVMTFGMGSNHGGTACMIDGYYDQNDCNSSVFSLLERESAITKATEVATQRGDTKSLPIIPHGPEWEILIAEAIQIKPLEQRVRKFVGHIKTDIEGSTCEFEFEVSATASEEEIDKEAREAAFNHVEWSYRQV
;
A
#
# COMPACT_ATOMS: atom_id res chain seq x y z
N MET A 1 8.19 -24.56 4.66
CA MET A 1 8.26 -24.80 6.13
C MET A 1 6.89 -25.02 6.77
N LYS A 2 6.75 -26.00 7.67
CA LYS A 2 5.56 -26.16 8.54
C LYS A 2 5.79 -25.45 9.87
N ILE A 3 4.79 -24.72 10.34
CA ILE A 3 4.82 -24.00 11.63
C ILE A 3 3.58 -24.34 12.45
N LYS A 4 3.77 -24.61 13.74
CA LYS A 4 2.68 -24.78 14.69
C LYS A 4 2.45 -23.49 15.46
N ILE A 5 1.21 -23.01 15.51
CA ILE A 5 0.84 -21.81 16.25
C ILE A 5 -0.14 -22.18 17.36
N LEU A 6 0.22 -21.87 18.60
CA LEU A 6 -0.64 -22.00 19.77
C LEU A 6 -1.27 -20.65 20.09
N PHE A 7 -2.55 -20.59 20.41
CA PHE A 7 -3.25 -19.33 20.67
C PHE A 7 -4.40 -19.46 21.68
N SER A 8 -4.76 -18.31 22.27
CA SER A 8 -5.94 -18.17 23.12
C SER A 8 -7.12 -17.65 22.30
N TYR A 9 -8.36 -18.00 22.67
CA TYR A 9 -9.58 -17.46 22.06
C TYR A 9 -10.71 -17.32 23.10
N VAL A 10 -11.80 -16.65 22.72
CA VAL A 10 -12.99 -16.50 23.58
C VAL A 10 -14.22 -17.05 22.85
N GLU A 11 -15.00 -17.87 23.54
CA GLU A 11 -16.33 -18.31 23.09
C GLU A 11 -17.40 -17.81 24.04
N TYR A 12 -18.59 -17.53 23.51
CA TYR A 12 -19.74 -17.15 24.31
C TYR A 12 -20.54 -18.40 24.68
N ILE A 13 -20.41 -18.82 25.94
CA ILE A 13 -21.09 -20.01 26.47
C ILE A 13 -22.20 -19.55 27.40
N VAL A 14 -23.35 -20.24 27.40
CA VAL A 14 -24.40 -20.03 28.40
C VAL A 14 -24.13 -20.99 29.57
N PRO A 15 -23.63 -20.52 30.73
CA PRO A 15 -23.38 -21.41 31.85
C PRO A 15 -24.69 -22.02 32.38
N PRO A 16 -24.63 -23.17 33.07
CA PRO A 16 -25.79 -23.71 33.75
C PRO A 16 -26.47 -22.65 34.62
N ARG A 17 -27.81 -22.58 34.54
CA ARG A 17 -28.66 -21.63 35.29
C ARG A 17 -28.55 -20.16 34.88
N CYS A 18 -27.80 -19.84 33.82
CA CYS A 18 -27.77 -18.49 33.24
C CYS A 18 -28.69 -18.39 32.02
N ARG A 19 -29.13 -17.18 31.68
CA ARG A 19 -29.91 -16.90 30.46
C ARG A 19 -29.07 -16.25 29.35
N ASN A 20 -28.04 -15.50 29.73
CA ASN A 20 -27.21 -14.74 28.80
C ASN A 20 -25.86 -15.43 28.60
N PRO A 21 -25.35 -15.51 27.36
CA PRO A 21 -24.01 -15.98 27.08
C PRO A 21 -22.95 -15.15 27.82
N ARG A 22 -21.90 -15.81 28.29
CA ARG A 22 -20.74 -15.21 28.95
C ARG A 22 -19.49 -15.55 28.15
N PRO A 23 -18.57 -14.60 27.98
CA PRO A 23 -17.29 -14.87 27.34
C PRO A 23 -16.46 -15.81 28.24
N VAL A 24 -16.11 -16.98 27.71
CA VAL A 24 -15.23 -17.95 28.35
C VAL A 24 -13.97 -18.06 27.51
N ARG A 25 -12.81 -18.00 28.16
CA ARG A 25 -11.51 -18.03 27.51
C ARG A 25 -10.97 -19.45 27.46
N PHE A 26 -10.38 -19.78 26.33
CA PHE A 26 -9.71 -21.04 26.06
C PHE A 26 -8.25 -20.79 25.66
N HIS A 27 -7.39 -21.77 25.95
CA HIS A 27 -5.93 -21.72 25.74
C HIS A 27 -5.40 -22.95 24.98
N ASP A 28 -6.31 -23.71 24.37
CA ASP A 28 -6.09 -24.93 23.59
C ASP A 28 -6.27 -24.65 22.08
N GLY A 29 -6.23 -23.38 21.67
CA GLY A 29 -6.18 -23.02 20.27
C GLY A 29 -4.84 -23.50 19.69
N GLU A 30 -4.92 -24.30 18.63
CA GLU A 30 -3.76 -24.70 17.85
C GLU A 30 -4.10 -24.72 16.37
N ILE A 31 -3.10 -24.41 15.55
CA ILE A 31 -3.16 -24.57 14.10
C ILE A 31 -1.78 -24.89 13.57
N GLU A 32 -1.71 -25.77 12.57
CA GLU A 32 -0.53 -25.96 11.76
C GLU A 32 -0.72 -25.22 10.43
N LEU A 33 0.28 -24.44 10.05
CA LEU A 33 0.29 -23.68 8.81
C LEU A 33 1.53 -24.06 8.00
N GLU A 34 1.40 -23.97 6.69
CA GLU A 34 2.51 -24.14 5.76
C GLU A 34 2.89 -22.77 5.20
N VAL A 35 4.15 -22.40 5.40
CA VAL A 35 4.75 -21.22 4.78
C VAL A 35 5.52 -21.68 3.54
N PRO A 36 5.24 -21.10 2.36
CA PRO A 36 5.97 -21.42 1.14
C PRO A 36 7.47 -21.19 1.30
N GLU A 37 8.25 -22.16 0.84
CA GLU A 37 9.71 -22.14 0.88
C GLU A 37 10.21 -22.46 -0.52
N ILE A 38 10.91 -21.49 -1.11
CA ILE A 38 11.35 -21.53 -2.50
C ILE A 38 12.84 -21.18 -2.57
N GLN A 39 13.43 -21.40 -3.74
CA GLN A 39 14.78 -20.95 -4.04
C GLN A 39 14.73 -19.58 -4.74
N SER A 40 15.83 -18.85 -4.72
CA SER A 40 15.93 -17.51 -5.30
C SER A 40 15.72 -17.44 -6.82
N ASP A 41 15.82 -18.56 -7.54
CA ASP A 41 15.54 -18.66 -8.98
C ASP A 41 14.05 -18.48 -9.31
N ALA A 42 13.17 -18.93 -8.41
CA ALA A 42 11.71 -18.82 -8.55
C ALA A 42 11.18 -17.41 -8.24
N ALA A 43 11.96 -16.60 -7.53
CA ALA A 43 11.61 -15.24 -7.12
C ALA A 43 12.76 -14.28 -7.44
N PRO A 44 12.96 -13.92 -8.72
CA PRO A 44 14.07 -13.08 -9.14
C PRO A 44 14.00 -11.68 -8.52
N VAL A 45 15.15 -11.03 -8.39
CA VAL A 45 15.22 -9.62 -7.98
C VAL A 45 14.64 -8.76 -9.10
N ALA A 46 13.64 -7.94 -8.76
CA ALA A 46 12.97 -7.03 -9.68
C ALA A 46 13.42 -5.58 -9.52
N ILE A 47 13.73 -5.16 -8.29
CA ILE A 47 14.14 -3.79 -7.99
C ILE A 47 15.29 -3.84 -6.99
N ARG A 48 16.34 -3.05 -7.22
CA ARG A 48 17.35 -2.74 -6.19
C ARG A 48 17.29 -1.27 -5.81
N ALA A 49 17.24 -1.03 -4.52
CA ALA A 49 17.39 0.28 -3.92
C ALA A 49 18.82 0.41 -3.38
N THR A 50 19.52 1.48 -3.75
CA THR A 50 20.85 1.80 -3.23
C THR A 50 20.86 3.23 -2.69
N TYR A 51 21.02 3.38 -1.38
CA TYR A 51 21.17 4.68 -0.73
C TYR A 51 22.62 4.88 -0.26
N LYS A 52 23.34 5.77 -0.94
CA LYS A 52 24.77 6.05 -0.71
C LYS A 52 25.07 7.48 -0.25
N ARG A 53 24.06 8.34 -0.12
CA ARG A 53 24.25 9.80 -0.04
C ARG A 53 24.51 10.26 1.40
N ASP A 54 25.75 10.61 1.77
CA ASP A 54 26.19 11.30 3.01
C ASP A 54 25.45 10.93 4.32
N SER A 55 24.83 9.75 4.36
CA SER A 55 23.85 9.39 5.36
C SER A 55 24.52 8.58 6.45
N ILE A 56 23.99 8.74 7.66
CA ILE A 56 24.45 8.01 8.83
C ILE A 56 24.27 6.49 8.64
N ASN A 57 23.34 6.07 7.76
CA ASN A 57 23.02 4.67 7.50
C ASN A 57 22.84 4.40 5.98
N PRO A 58 23.93 4.12 5.23
CA PRO A 58 23.81 3.64 3.86
C PRO A 58 23.14 2.26 3.83
N TYR A 59 22.37 1.98 2.79
CA TYR A 59 21.71 0.67 2.66
C TYR A 59 21.56 0.21 1.22
N GLN A 60 21.46 -1.11 1.10
CA GLN A 60 20.98 -1.78 -0.10
C GLN A 60 19.79 -2.65 0.25
N MET A 61 18.75 -2.58 -0.57
CA MET A 61 17.54 -3.37 -0.40
C MET A 61 17.12 -3.94 -1.75
N GLU A 62 16.73 -5.21 -1.75
CA GLU A 62 16.24 -5.90 -2.93
C GLU A 62 14.75 -6.21 -2.76
N TYR A 63 14.01 -5.98 -3.83
CA TYR A 63 12.62 -6.40 -3.97
C TYR A 63 12.58 -7.55 -4.95
N ARG A 64 12.10 -8.70 -4.49
CA ARG A 64 11.93 -9.90 -5.31
C ARG A 64 10.50 -9.99 -5.84
N TRP A 65 10.36 -10.46 -7.06
CA TRP A 65 9.06 -10.61 -7.72
C TRP A 65 8.60 -12.06 -7.68
N TYR A 66 7.44 -12.29 -7.07
CA TYR A 66 6.85 -13.61 -6.97
C TYR A 66 5.32 -13.53 -6.87
N HIS A 67 4.63 -14.31 -7.71
CA HIS A 67 3.16 -14.35 -7.78
C HIS A 67 2.50 -12.97 -7.87
N ASN A 68 2.97 -12.15 -8.83
CA ASN A 68 2.47 -10.80 -9.07
C ASN A 68 2.55 -9.85 -7.87
N ARG A 69 3.55 -10.04 -7.00
CA ARG A 69 3.77 -9.23 -5.81
C ARG A 69 5.26 -9.02 -5.55
N LEU A 70 5.60 -7.85 -5.01
CA LEU A 70 6.93 -7.54 -4.52
C LEU A 70 7.11 -8.04 -3.08
N TRP A 71 8.30 -8.59 -2.81
CA TRP A 71 8.69 -9.16 -1.54
C TRP A 71 10.05 -8.62 -1.11
N THR A 72 10.21 -8.29 0.16
CA THR A 72 11.51 -7.87 0.73
C THR A 72 11.82 -8.62 2.01
N ALA A 73 13.12 -8.84 2.26
CA ALA A 73 13.62 -9.43 3.51
C ALA A 73 13.86 -8.39 4.61
N VAL A 74 13.74 -7.11 4.25
CA VAL A 74 14.01 -5.97 5.12
C VAL A 74 12.69 -5.39 5.62
N GLN A 75 12.62 -5.09 6.91
CA GLN A 75 11.50 -4.37 7.49
C GLN A 75 11.46 -2.96 6.90
N CYS A 76 10.41 -2.62 6.17
CA CYS A 76 10.27 -1.30 5.56
C CYS A 76 9.03 -0.54 6.05
N TYR A 77 9.13 0.78 6.12
CA TYR A 77 8.02 1.70 6.28
C TYR A 77 8.04 2.71 5.14
N ARG A 78 6.96 2.77 4.35
CA ARG A 78 6.83 3.68 3.19
C ARG A 78 8.02 3.62 2.21
N GLY A 79 8.52 2.41 1.92
CA GLY A 79 9.62 2.21 0.97
C GLY A 79 11.02 2.43 1.56
N GLU A 80 11.13 2.85 2.81
CA GLU A 80 12.42 3.01 3.50
C GLU A 80 12.65 1.89 4.52
N PRO A 81 13.89 1.39 4.68
CA PRO A 81 14.20 0.37 5.66
C PRO A 81 14.13 0.93 7.08
N GLN A 82 13.67 0.10 8.01
CA GLN A 82 13.90 0.31 9.43
C GLN A 82 15.32 -0.14 9.76
N PHE A 83 16.00 0.60 10.62
CA PHE A 83 17.36 0.29 11.03
C PHE A 83 17.40 -0.26 12.43
N ASP A 84 18.26 -1.25 12.63
CA ASP A 84 18.57 -1.74 13.96
C ASP A 84 19.25 -0.64 14.78
N LYS A 85 18.83 -0.48 16.04
CA LYS A 85 19.34 0.61 16.88
C LYS A 85 20.81 0.43 17.24
N GLU A 86 21.26 -0.81 17.35
CA GLU A 86 22.61 -1.19 17.77
C GLU A 86 23.54 -1.29 16.55
N THR A 87 23.16 -2.09 15.54
CA THR A 87 24.07 -2.35 14.41
C THR A 87 24.04 -1.25 13.35
N LYS A 88 22.96 -0.45 13.31
CA LYS A 88 22.68 0.53 12.24
C LYS A 88 22.48 -0.08 10.85
N ASP A 89 22.35 -1.40 10.76
CA ASP A 89 21.98 -2.09 9.52
C ASP A 89 20.48 -2.09 9.31
N ALA A 90 20.06 -2.30 8.07
CA ALA A 90 18.65 -2.51 7.75
C ALA A 90 18.13 -3.77 8.45
N SER A 91 17.10 -3.60 9.29
CA SER A 91 16.51 -4.65 10.10
C SER A 91 15.89 -5.73 9.23
N LYS A 92 16.38 -6.96 9.36
CA LYS A 92 15.81 -8.12 8.69
C LYS A 92 14.65 -8.70 9.48
N TYR A 93 13.84 -9.47 8.79
CA TYR A 93 12.78 -10.27 9.37
C TYR A 93 13.33 -11.52 10.09
N ALA A 94 12.94 -11.74 11.35
CA ALA A 94 13.39 -12.89 12.15
C ALA A 94 12.87 -14.22 11.59
N MET A 95 13.65 -15.29 11.59
CA MET A 95 13.17 -16.59 11.11
C MET A 95 12.08 -17.18 12.04
N TYR A 96 11.18 -18.00 11.50
CA TYR A 96 10.20 -18.72 12.34
C TYR A 96 10.87 -19.81 13.17
N SER A 97 10.34 -20.04 14.36
CA SER A 97 10.52 -21.32 15.06
C SER A 97 9.46 -22.33 14.60
N ASP A 98 9.73 -23.62 14.79
CA ASP A 98 8.75 -24.69 14.50
C ASP A 98 7.44 -24.53 15.28
N THR A 99 7.51 -23.89 16.45
CA THR A 99 6.35 -23.56 17.28
C THR A 99 6.39 -22.11 17.72
N ILE A 100 5.30 -21.40 17.45
CA ILE A 100 5.04 -20.03 17.89
C ILE A 100 3.92 -20.08 18.93
N ASP A 101 4.22 -19.67 20.16
CA ASP A 101 3.22 -19.63 21.24
C ASP A 101 2.70 -18.20 21.46
N LEU A 102 1.45 -17.99 21.06
CA LEU A 102 0.74 -16.71 21.17
C LEU A 102 -0.32 -16.74 22.28
N ARG A 103 -0.32 -17.78 23.13
CA ARG A 103 -1.27 -17.86 24.24
C ARG A 103 -0.97 -16.74 25.23
N SER A 104 -1.84 -15.75 25.26
CA SER A 104 -1.72 -14.62 26.19
C SER A 104 -3.03 -14.30 26.91
N LYS A 105 -2.93 -13.36 27.86
CA LYS A 105 -4.05 -12.84 28.65
C LYS A 105 -4.92 -11.83 27.89
N TYR A 106 -4.43 -11.17 26.84
CA TYR A 106 -5.19 -10.03 26.25
C TYR A 106 -5.23 -10.02 24.73
N ARG A 107 -4.19 -10.50 24.04
CA ARG A 107 -4.06 -10.40 22.58
C ARG A 107 -3.31 -11.59 22.01
N LEU A 108 -3.68 -12.01 20.82
CA LEU A 108 -2.79 -12.79 19.97
C LEU A 108 -1.88 -11.74 19.32
N GLU A 109 -0.66 -11.61 19.85
CA GLU A 109 0.29 -10.63 19.32
C GLU A 109 1.69 -11.20 19.25
N ASN A 110 2.34 -10.93 18.13
CA ASN A 110 3.77 -11.09 17.96
C ASN A 110 4.23 -10.03 16.95
N ARG A 111 4.97 -9.04 17.44
CA ARG A 111 5.41 -7.90 16.62
C ARG A 111 6.40 -8.32 15.56
N ASP A 112 7.31 -9.24 15.90
CA ASP A 112 8.33 -9.74 14.99
C ASP A 112 7.71 -10.46 13.79
N PHE A 113 6.51 -11.03 13.97
CA PHE A 113 5.76 -11.71 12.91
C PHE A 113 4.60 -10.89 12.36
N GLY A 114 4.41 -9.64 12.79
CA GLY A 114 3.29 -8.79 12.32
C GLY A 114 1.91 -9.36 12.67
N MET A 115 1.82 -10.12 13.76
CA MET A 115 0.57 -10.75 14.20
C MET A 115 -0.09 -9.88 15.26
N TYR A 116 -1.36 -9.54 15.04
CA TYR A 116 -2.17 -8.71 15.92
C TYR A 116 -3.65 -9.02 15.77
N LEU A 117 -4.22 -9.69 16.78
CA LEU A 117 -5.65 -9.96 16.87
C LEU A 117 -6.14 -9.85 18.33
N SER A 118 -7.22 -9.10 18.53
CA SER A 118 -7.93 -9.06 19.82
C SER A 118 -8.63 -10.39 20.05
N ILE A 119 -8.26 -11.13 21.09
CA ILE A 119 -8.88 -12.42 21.42
C ILE A 119 -10.19 -12.28 22.20
N VAL A 120 -10.48 -11.09 22.73
CA VAL A 120 -11.72 -10.83 23.51
C VAL A 120 -12.94 -10.74 22.60
N THR A 121 -12.73 -10.39 21.34
CA THR A 121 -13.77 -10.15 20.35
C THR A 121 -13.77 -11.18 19.23
N ASN A 122 -12.94 -12.22 19.32
CA ASN A 122 -12.77 -13.20 18.25
C ASN A 122 -12.87 -14.65 18.77
N SER A 123 -13.68 -15.45 18.08
CA SER A 123 -13.86 -16.89 18.31
C SER A 123 -12.65 -17.69 17.85
N LYS A 124 -12.65 -19.00 18.14
CA LYS A 124 -11.61 -19.92 17.62
C LYS A 124 -11.53 -19.87 16.10
N VAL A 125 -12.68 -19.84 15.43
CA VAL A 125 -12.79 -19.83 13.96
C VAL A 125 -12.19 -18.54 13.40
N GLN A 126 -12.55 -17.39 13.95
CA GLN A 126 -12.02 -16.09 13.51
C GLN A 126 -10.51 -15.98 13.72
N ALA A 127 -10.00 -16.52 14.85
CA ALA A 127 -8.55 -16.58 15.07
C ALA A 127 -7.85 -17.48 14.03
N ILE A 128 -8.42 -18.65 13.72
CA ILE A 128 -7.89 -19.55 12.67
C ILE A 128 -7.89 -18.90 11.30
N GLU A 129 -8.98 -18.21 10.92
CA GLU A 129 -9.08 -17.50 9.65
C GLU A 129 -8.03 -16.39 9.55
N TYR A 130 -7.88 -15.58 10.59
CA TYR A 130 -6.83 -14.57 10.68
C TYR A 130 -5.43 -15.17 10.47
N LEU A 131 -5.12 -16.27 11.16
CA LEU A 131 -3.82 -16.95 11.07
C LEU A 131 -3.57 -17.54 9.66
N ARG A 132 -4.61 -18.07 9.01
CA ARG A 132 -4.52 -18.54 7.62
C ARG A 132 -4.27 -17.39 6.65
N GLU A 133 -4.97 -16.26 6.81
CA GLU A 133 -4.70 -15.08 5.99
C GLU A 133 -3.29 -14.53 6.23
N TRP A 134 -2.85 -14.48 7.48
CA TRP A 134 -1.47 -14.09 7.81
C TRP A 134 -0.43 -14.97 7.11
N ALA A 135 -0.63 -16.30 7.05
CA ALA A 135 0.29 -17.22 6.39
C ALA A 135 0.43 -16.97 4.87
N LYS A 136 -0.63 -16.50 4.19
CA LYS A 136 -0.57 -16.13 2.77
C LYS A 136 0.36 -14.94 2.49
N HIS A 137 0.70 -14.18 3.52
CA HIS A 137 1.58 -13.01 3.45
C HIS A 137 3.00 -13.34 3.94
N GLN A 138 3.36 -14.62 4.00
CA GLN A 138 4.68 -15.09 4.38
C GLN A 138 5.35 -15.82 3.22
N LEU A 139 6.66 -15.68 3.09
CA LEU A 139 7.47 -16.38 2.10
C LEU A 139 8.87 -16.62 2.66
N ILE A 140 9.45 -17.78 2.38
CA ILE A 140 10.85 -18.09 2.68
C ILE A 140 11.58 -18.30 1.36
N ILE A 141 12.68 -17.58 1.16
CA ILE A 141 13.55 -17.72 0.00
C ILE A 141 14.96 -17.96 0.53
N ASP A 142 15.58 -19.08 0.16
CA ASP A 142 16.94 -19.45 0.60
C ASP A 142 17.12 -19.35 2.14
N ASN A 143 16.15 -19.86 2.90
CA ASN A 143 16.13 -19.80 4.38
C ASN A 143 16.12 -18.37 4.97
N ILE A 144 15.68 -17.38 4.18
CA ILE A 144 15.46 -16.00 4.62
C ILE A 144 13.98 -15.69 4.53
N ARG A 145 13.43 -15.02 5.56
CA ARG A 145 12.03 -14.61 5.59
C ARG A 145 11.81 -13.35 4.77
N TYR A 146 10.76 -13.37 3.95
CA TYR A 146 10.28 -12.27 3.16
C TYR A 146 8.83 -11.94 3.54
N GLN A 147 8.50 -10.66 3.47
CA GLN A 147 7.11 -10.18 3.58
C GLN A 147 6.73 -9.39 2.33
N PRO A 148 5.43 -9.35 2.00
CA PRO A 148 4.94 -8.52 0.93
C PRO A 148 5.20 -7.05 1.28
N CYS A 149 5.66 -6.31 0.29
CA CYS A 149 5.82 -4.86 0.39
C CYS A 149 5.08 -4.18 -0.76
N GLY A 150 4.63 -2.96 -0.52
CA GLY A 150 4.07 -2.14 -1.59
C GLY A 150 5.14 -1.70 -2.57
N GLU A 151 4.67 -1.27 -3.74
CA GLU A 151 5.53 -0.78 -4.81
C GLU A 151 6.10 0.60 -4.45
N PRO A 152 7.44 0.74 -4.34
CA PRO A 152 8.05 2.05 -4.15
C PRO A 152 7.71 2.95 -5.34
N HIS A 153 7.46 4.23 -5.09
CA HIS A 153 7.12 5.20 -6.12
C HIS A 153 7.49 6.62 -5.66
N TYR A 154 7.53 7.57 -6.59
CA TYR A 154 7.77 8.97 -6.25
C TYR A 154 6.47 9.67 -5.88
N VAL A 155 6.51 10.52 -4.85
CA VAL A 155 5.41 11.40 -4.46
C VAL A 155 5.89 12.83 -4.35
N VAL A 156 5.19 13.75 -5.03
CA VAL A 156 5.38 15.19 -4.87
C VAL A 156 4.54 15.64 -3.68
N MET A 157 5.18 16.25 -2.69
CA MET A 157 4.51 16.67 -1.47
C MET A 157 4.92 18.10 -1.11
N THR A 158 3.96 18.86 -0.62
CA THR A 158 4.17 20.22 -0.11
C THR A 158 3.96 20.25 1.39
N PHE A 159 4.79 21.03 2.08
CA PHE A 159 4.70 21.26 3.51
C PHE A 159 4.45 22.74 3.76
N GLY A 160 3.54 23.04 4.69
CA GLY A 160 3.21 24.41 5.08
C GLY A 160 2.67 25.28 3.94
N MET A 161 2.81 26.60 4.09
CA MET A 161 2.11 27.60 3.26
C MET A 161 2.86 28.00 1.98
N GLY A 162 4.12 27.56 1.80
CA GLY A 162 4.96 27.96 0.67
C GLY A 162 5.87 29.15 1.01
N SER A 163 6.52 29.73 0.01
CA SER A 163 7.54 30.78 0.18
C SER A 163 8.64 30.41 1.17
N ASN A 164 9.07 29.15 1.12
CA ASN A 164 10.02 28.50 2.05
C ASN A 164 9.47 28.20 3.46
N HIS A 165 8.18 28.39 3.70
CA HIS A 165 7.52 27.93 4.92
C HIS A 165 7.07 26.46 4.77
N GLY A 166 8.00 25.54 5.02
CA GLY A 166 7.82 24.09 4.93
C GLY A 166 8.38 23.49 3.64
N GLY A 167 8.14 24.13 2.50
CA GLY A 167 8.76 23.79 1.21
C GLY A 167 8.03 22.73 0.39
N THR A 168 8.66 22.32 -0.70
CA THR A 168 8.21 21.27 -1.62
C THR A 168 9.27 20.17 -1.71
N ALA A 169 8.86 18.91 -1.78
CA ALA A 169 9.76 17.75 -1.91
C ALA A 169 9.24 16.74 -2.93
N CYS A 170 10.18 16.01 -3.55
CA CYS A 170 9.92 14.76 -4.23
C CYS A 170 10.45 13.65 -3.32
N MET A 171 9.57 12.80 -2.81
CA MET A 171 9.89 11.76 -1.82
C MET A 171 9.56 10.37 -2.37
N ILE A 172 9.97 9.33 -1.63
CA ILE A 172 9.51 7.97 -1.88
C ILE A 172 8.38 7.63 -0.92
N ASP A 173 7.39 6.91 -1.43
CA ASP A 173 6.45 6.17 -0.61
C ASP A 173 6.36 4.72 -1.13
N GLY A 174 5.83 3.82 -0.31
CA GLY A 174 5.53 2.43 -0.65
C GLY A 174 4.05 2.09 -0.46
N TYR A 175 3.21 3.06 -0.10
CA TYR A 175 1.77 2.90 0.00
C TYR A 175 1.07 3.71 -1.10
N TYR A 176 0.36 3.03 -2.00
CA TYR A 176 -0.44 3.67 -3.04
C TYR A 176 -1.80 2.97 -3.11
N ASP A 177 -2.88 3.74 -3.00
CA ASP A 177 -4.22 3.27 -3.31
C ASP A 177 -4.44 3.43 -4.82
N GLN A 178 -4.57 2.31 -5.53
CA GLN A 178 -4.79 2.35 -6.98
C GLN A 178 -6.14 2.98 -7.38
N ASN A 179 -7.08 3.11 -6.44
CA ASN A 179 -8.34 3.81 -6.66
C ASN A 179 -8.18 5.34 -6.54
N ASP A 180 -7.10 5.81 -5.91
CA ASP A 180 -6.79 7.23 -5.82
C ASP A 180 -5.88 7.64 -6.98
N CYS A 181 -6.47 8.29 -7.98
CA CYS A 181 -5.74 8.78 -9.15
C CYS A 181 -5.04 10.11 -8.83
N ASN A 182 -4.14 10.06 -7.85
CA ASN A 182 -3.40 11.20 -7.35
C ASN A 182 -2.34 11.65 -8.36
N SER A 183 -2.51 12.86 -8.89
CA SER A 183 -1.59 13.47 -9.87
C SER A 183 -0.22 13.86 -9.30
N SER A 184 -0.01 13.66 -8.00
CA SER A 184 1.27 13.84 -7.32
C SER A 184 2.06 12.54 -7.15
N VAL A 185 1.53 11.40 -7.59
CA VAL A 185 2.18 10.08 -7.48
C VAL A 185 2.67 9.61 -8.85
N PHE A 186 3.95 9.26 -8.94
CA PHE A 186 4.64 8.88 -10.16
C PHE A 186 5.31 7.52 -10.00
N SER A 187 5.21 6.68 -11.03
CA SER A 187 5.89 5.39 -11.09
C SER A 187 7.41 5.55 -10.94
N LEU A 188 8.14 4.50 -10.53
CA LEU A 188 9.61 4.54 -10.57
C LEU A 188 10.17 4.77 -11.99
N LEU A 189 9.37 4.46 -13.02
CA LEU A 189 9.70 4.71 -14.42
C LEU A 189 9.57 6.20 -14.81
N GLU A 190 9.03 7.05 -13.93
CA GLU A 190 8.68 8.46 -14.21
C GLU A 190 9.50 9.45 -13.37
N ARG A 191 10.74 9.10 -13.01
CA ARG A 191 11.62 9.92 -12.17
C ARG A 191 11.71 11.38 -12.64
N GLU A 192 11.97 11.60 -13.92
CA GLU A 192 12.13 12.95 -14.47
C GLU A 192 10.81 13.74 -14.49
N SER A 193 9.68 13.06 -14.73
CA SER A 193 8.36 13.68 -14.64
C SER A 193 8.03 14.11 -13.21
N ALA A 194 8.39 13.29 -12.21
CA ALA A 194 8.23 13.64 -10.80
C ALA A 194 9.08 14.85 -10.40
N ILE A 195 10.33 14.91 -10.86
CA ILE A 195 11.23 16.07 -10.62
C ILE A 195 10.69 17.32 -11.29
N THR A 196 10.23 17.22 -12.53
CA THR A 196 9.63 18.33 -13.28
C THR A 196 8.42 18.87 -12.54
N LYS A 197 7.49 17.99 -12.14
CA LYS A 197 6.29 18.39 -11.39
C LYS A 197 6.62 19.05 -10.06
N ALA A 198 7.53 18.47 -9.28
CA ALA A 198 7.96 19.05 -8.02
C ALA A 198 8.63 20.42 -8.20
N THR A 199 9.40 20.60 -9.28
CA THR A 199 10.05 21.87 -9.61
C THR A 199 9.00 22.94 -9.94
N GLU A 200 8.01 22.61 -10.77
CA GLU A 200 6.89 23.51 -11.07
C GLU A 200 6.15 23.95 -9.81
N VAL A 201 5.79 22.99 -8.94
CA VAL A 201 5.09 23.25 -7.68
C VAL A 201 5.93 24.14 -6.76
N ALA A 202 7.23 23.86 -6.62
CA ALA A 202 8.14 24.66 -5.80
C ALA A 202 8.24 26.11 -6.33
N THR A 203 8.37 26.28 -7.65
CA THR A 203 8.43 27.60 -8.29
C THR A 203 7.14 28.39 -8.08
N GLN A 204 5.98 27.79 -8.32
CA GLN A 204 4.68 28.43 -8.13
C GLN A 204 4.44 28.88 -6.69
N ARG A 205 4.95 28.12 -5.72
CA ARG A 205 4.84 28.42 -4.29
C ARG A 205 5.89 29.41 -3.79
N GLY A 206 6.92 29.74 -4.58
CA GLY A 206 8.06 30.55 -4.14
C GLY A 206 9.03 29.81 -3.23
N ASP A 207 9.05 28.48 -3.25
CA ASP A 207 9.93 27.62 -2.45
C ASP A 207 11.34 27.55 -3.06
N THR A 208 12.05 28.68 -3.07
CA THR A 208 13.39 28.79 -3.66
C THR A 208 14.46 27.92 -2.99
N LYS A 209 14.28 27.54 -1.72
CA LYS A 209 15.20 26.67 -0.98
C LYS A 209 15.04 25.17 -1.29
N SER A 210 13.91 24.78 -1.90
CA SER A 210 13.70 23.42 -2.38
C SER A 210 14.39 23.17 -3.73
N LEU A 211 14.84 24.22 -4.41
CA LEU A 211 15.43 24.15 -5.74
C LEU A 211 16.96 24.03 -5.70
N PRO A 212 17.58 23.21 -6.57
CA PRO A 212 16.93 22.27 -7.48
C PRO A 212 16.31 21.09 -6.72
N ILE A 213 15.16 20.59 -7.21
CA ILE A 213 14.56 19.39 -6.63
C ILE A 213 15.47 18.19 -6.89
N ILE A 214 15.80 17.49 -5.82
CA ILE A 214 16.49 16.20 -5.85
C ILE A 214 15.59 15.23 -5.08
N PRO A 215 15.12 14.12 -5.69
CA PRO A 215 14.33 13.14 -4.98
C PRO A 215 15.02 12.69 -3.69
N HIS A 216 14.27 12.65 -2.60
CA HIS A 216 14.69 11.99 -1.38
C HIS A 216 14.64 10.47 -1.59
N GLY A 217 15.52 9.73 -0.92
CA GLY A 217 15.53 8.26 -0.96
C GLY A 217 16.64 7.67 -1.84
N PRO A 218 16.59 6.35 -2.08
CA PRO A 218 17.61 5.60 -2.80
C PRO A 218 17.60 5.86 -4.30
N GLU A 219 18.72 5.53 -4.94
CA GLU A 219 18.74 5.30 -6.38
C GLU A 219 18.16 3.91 -6.67
N TRP A 220 17.38 3.83 -7.75
CA TRP A 220 16.62 2.65 -8.12
C TRP A 220 17.20 2.00 -9.37
N GLU A 221 17.48 0.71 -9.30
CA GLU A 221 17.76 -0.14 -10.46
C GLU A 221 16.55 -1.05 -10.68
N ILE A 222 15.90 -0.92 -11.83
CA ILE A 222 14.72 -1.72 -12.20
C ILE A 222 15.20 -2.84 -13.13
N LEU A 223 15.10 -4.08 -12.67
CA LEU A 223 15.54 -5.28 -13.38
C LEU A 223 14.39 -6.00 -14.09
N ILE A 224 13.15 -5.85 -13.58
CA ILE A 224 11.94 -6.44 -14.15
C ILE A 224 10.88 -5.33 -14.21
N ALA A 225 10.66 -4.77 -15.39
CA ALA A 225 9.75 -3.64 -15.57
C ALA A 225 8.29 -4.02 -15.31
N GLU A 226 7.90 -5.27 -15.58
CA GLU A 226 6.55 -5.81 -15.34
C GLU A 226 6.20 -5.90 -13.85
N ALA A 227 7.20 -5.86 -12.97
CA ALA A 227 6.99 -5.80 -11.53
C ALA A 227 6.57 -4.39 -11.05
N ILE A 228 6.68 -3.38 -11.92
CA ILE A 228 6.18 -2.02 -11.70
C ILE A 228 4.72 -1.98 -12.18
N GLN A 229 3.78 -2.04 -11.24
CA GLN A 229 2.35 -2.09 -11.47
C GLN A 229 1.68 -0.71 -11.39
N ILE A 230 2.31 0.28 -10.74
CA ILE A 230 1.85 1.66 -10.75
C ILE A 230 2.01 2.19 -12.16
N LYS A 231 0.88 2.32 -12.86
CA LYS A 231 0.82 2.83 -14.23
C LYS A 231 1.42 4.24 -14.29
N PRO A 232 2.12 4.60 -15.38
CA PRO A 232 2.49 5.98 -15.64
C PRO A 232 1.28 6.92 -15.54
N LEU A 233 1.49 8.15 -15.07
CA LEU A 233 0.41 9.13 -14.82
C LEU A 233 -0.45 9.35 -16.07
N GLU A 234 0.17 9.43 -17.24
CA GLU A 234 -0.49 9.60 -18.54
C GLU A 234 -1.42 8.42 -18.93
N GLN A 235 -1.22 7.25 -18.32
CA GLN A 235 -2.01 6.04 -18.56
C GLN A 235 -3.08 5.81 -17.48
N ARG A 236 -3.17 6.71 -16.49
CA ARG A 236 -4.19 6.63 -15.44
C ARG A 236 -5.42 7.43 -15.83
N VAL A 237 -6.58 6.99 -15.34
CA VAL A 237 -7.86 7.65 -15.54
C VAL A 237 -8.47 8.06 -14.20
N ARG A 238 -9.20 9.17 -14.19
CA ARG A 238 -10.05 9.63 -13.09
C ARG A 238 -11.50 9.37 -13.45
N LYS A 239 -12.25 8.84 -12.49
CA LYS A 239 -13.69 8.62 -12.62
C LYS A 239 -14.44 9.80 -12.02
N PHE A 240 -15.45 10.26 -12.74
CA PHE A 240 -16.33 11.35 -12.32
C PHE A 240 -17.77 10.89 -12.38
N VAL A 241 -18.59 11.44 -11.48
CA VAL A 241 -20.05 11.31 -11.50
C VAL A 241 -20.63 12.66 -11.89
N GLY A 242 -21.35 12.69 -13.00
CA GLY A 242 -22.11 13.85 -13.47
C GLY A 242 -23.58 13.73 -13.10
N HIS A 243 -24.25 14.89 -12.99
CA HIS A 243 -25.68 14.96 -12.73
C HIS A 243 -26.37 15.80 -13.81
N ILE A 244 -27.38 15.23 -14.47
CA ILE A 244 -28.27 15.94 -15.39
C ILE A 244 -29.55 16.27 -14.62
N LYS A 245 -29.84 17.56 -14.48
CA LYS A 245 -31.10 18.02 -13.90
C LYS A 245 -32.20 17.97 -14.96
N THR A 246 -33.30 17.29 -14.67
CA THR A 246 -34.47 17.25 -15.54
C THR A 246 -35.46 18.37 -15.20
N ASP A 247 -36.48 18.55 -16.04
CA ASP A 247 -37.59 19.47 -15.84
C ASP A 247 -38.61 18.98 -14.78
N ILE A 248 -38.49 17.73 -14.34
CA ILE A 248 -39.30 17.15 -13.26
C ILE A 248 -38.60 17.39 -11.92
N GLU A 249 -39.31 18.04 -10.99
CA GLU A 249 -38.81 18.28 -9.64
C GLU A 249 -38.48 16.97 -8.92
N GLY A 250 -37.28 16.86 -8.36
CA GLY A 250 -36.77 15.65 -7.71
C GLY A 250 -36.21 14.58 -8.66
N SER A 251 -36.23 14.82 -9.97
CA SER A 251 -35.67 13.89 -10.97
C SER A 251 -34.31 14.37 -11.47
N THR A 252 -33.28 13.58 -11.17
CA THR A 252 -31.90 13.75 -11.62
C THR A 252 -31.41 12.46 -12.26
N CYS A 253 -30.75 12.56 -13.40
CA CYS A 253 -30.05 11.44 -14.00
C CYS A 253 -28.57 11.51 -13.65
N GLU A 254 -28.05 10.46 -13.04
CA GLU A 254 -26.62 10.31 -12.76
C GLU A 254 -25.95 9.55 -13.91
N PHE A 255 -24.74 9.95 -14.26
CA PHE A 255 -23.91 9.24 -15.22
C PHE A 255 -22.44 9.26 -14.78
N GLU A 256 -21.69 8.26 -15.21
CA GLU A 256 -20.26 8.16 -14.95
C GLU A 256 -19.47 8.42 -16.23
N PHE A 257 -18.31 9.06 -16.09
CA PHE A 257 -17.37 9.23 -17.19
C PHE A 257 -15.93 9.17 -16.70
N GLU A 258 -15.01 8.87 -17.61
CA GLU A 258 -13.59 8.73 -17.33
C GLU A 258 -12.79 9.74 -18.15
N VAL A 259 -11.79 10.35 -17.53
CA VAL A 259 -10.83 11.24 -18.20
C VAL A 259 -9.42 10.90 -17.80
N SER A 260 -8.43 11.36 -18.56
CA SER A 260 -7.02 11.25 -18.15
C SER A 260 -6.78 11.87 -16.77
N ALA A 261 -5.87 11.26 -16.00
CA ALA A 261 -5.38 11.80 -14.73
C ALA A 261 -4.78 13.21 -14.87
N THR A 262 -4.26 13.53 -16.05
CA THR A 262 -3.65 14.83 -16.37
C THR A 262 -4.62 15.82 -17.00
N ALA A 263 -5.89 15.45 -17.22
CA ALA A 263 -6.87 16.30 -17.88
C ALA A 263 -7.07 17.63 -17.11
N SER A 264 -7.05 18.73 -17.86
CA SER A 264 -7.42 20.06 -17.40
C SER A 264 -8.91 20.17 -17.08
N GLU A 265 -9.33 21.23 -16.39
CA GLU A 265 -10.75 21.50 -16.14
C GLU A 265 -11.55 21.64 -17.45
N GLU A 266 -10.97 22.25 -18.48
CA GLU A 266 -11.62 22.39 -19.80
C GLU A 266 -11.86 21.03 -20.49
N GLU A 267 -10.90 20.12 -20.40
CA GLU A 267 -11.02 18.76 -20.94
C GLU A 267 -12.04 17.94 -20.14
N ILE A 268 -12.06 18.09 -18.81
CA ILE A 268 -13.07 17.47 -17.95
C ILE A 268 -14.47 17.96 -18.34
N ASP A 269 -14.65 19.27 -18.48
CA ASP A 269 -15.93 19.87 -18.85
C ASP A 269 -16.39 19.42 -20.24
N LYS A 270 -15.46 19.30 -21.19
CA LYS A 270 -15.76 18.79 -22.52
C LYS A 270 -16.25 17.35 -22.48
N GLU A 271 -15.51 16.46 -21.82
CA GLU A 271 -15.88 15.04 -21.69
C GLU A 271 -17.21 14.89 -20.93
N ALA A 272 -17.40 15.65 -19.84
CA ALA A 272 -18.63 15.63 -19.06
C ALA A 272 -19.85 15.99 -19.92
N ARG A 273 -19.71 16.98 -20.82
CA ARG A 273 -20.78 17.36 -21.76
C ARG A 273 -21.04 16.26 -22.76
N GLU A 274 -20.01 15.73 -23.41
CA GLU A 274 -20.14 14.65 -24.40
C GLU A 274 -20.78 13.40 -23.78
N ALA A 275 -20.35 13.01 -22.58
CA ALA A 275 -20.96 11.92 -21.82
C ALA A 275 -22.43 12.22 -21.47
N ALA A 276 -22.75 13.43 -20.98
CA ALA A 276 -24.13 13.81 -20.70
C ALA A 276 -25.04 13.71 -21.94
N PHE A 277 -24.55 14.11 -23.12
CA PHE A 277 -25.31 14.02 -24.37
C PHE A 277 -25.67 12.56 -24.74
N ASN A 278 -24.85 11.57 -24.37
CA ASN A 278 -25.16 10.16 -24.58
C ASN A 278 -26.31 9.64 -23.70
N HIS A 279 -26.65 10.38 -22.63
CA HIS A 279 -27.74 10.03 -21.71
C HIS A 279 -29.05 10.79 -21.99
N VAL A 280 -29.07 11.70 -22.97
CA VAL A 280 -30.26 12.48 -23.33
C VAL A 280 -30.78 12.04 -24.69
N GLU A 281 -32.07 11.74 -24.78
CA GLU A 281 -32.76 11.49 -26.04
C GLU A 281 -33.20 12.81 -26.66
N TRP A 282 -32.79 13.09 -27.90
CA TRP A 282 -33.07 14.36 -28.59
C TRP A 282 -33.93 14.14 -29.83
N SER A 283 -34.87 15.05 -30.08
CA SER A 283 -35.62 15.13 -31.33
C SER A 283 -35.76 16.58 -31.77
N TYR A 284 -35.88 16.81 -33.07
CA TYR A 284 -36.13 18.13 -33.64
C TYR A 284 -37.16 18.03 -34.77
N ARG A 285 -37.85 19.14 -35.04
CA ARG A 285 -38.74 19.28 -36.21
C ARG A 285 -38.48 20.62 -36.87
N GLN A 286 -38.56 20.63 -38.21
CA GLN A 286 -38.51 21.87 -38.98
C GLN A 286 -39.77 22.69 -38.70
N VAL A 287 -39.61 24.00 -38.53
CA VAL A 287 -40.70 24.98 -38.37
C VAL A 287 -40.87 25.75 -39.66
#